data_AF-A0A5C8PVE7-F1
#
_entry.id   AF-A0A5C8PVE7-F1
#
_cell.length_a   1.000
_cell.length_b   1.000
_cell.length_c   1.000
_cell.angle_alpha   90.00
_cell.angle_beta   90.00
_cell.angle_gamma   90.00
#
_symmetry.space_group_name_H-M   'P 1'
#
loop_
_entity.id
_entity.type
_entity.pdbx_description
1 polymer ?
#
loop_
_entity_poly.entity_id
_entity_poly.type
_entity_poly.pdbx_seq_one_letter_code
_entity_poly.pdbx_strand_id
1 'polypeptide(L)' 'MAGAARTSDDCASACGGPNMRRSPNRRFRAFARAVIDDGIDIVHGHFAHVVQAIERYGHAIIIA' A
#
# COMPACT_ATOMS: atom_id res chain seq x y z
N MET A 1 19.54 12.15 19.89
CA MET A 1 19.75 10.99 19.01
C MET A 1 18.67 11.02 17.94
N ALA A 2 18.94 11.66 16.80
CA ALA A 2 18.00 11.71 15.68
C ALA A 2 18.13 10.41 14.88
N GLY A 3 17.08 9.60 14.83
CA GLY A 3 17.05 8.40 14.00
C GLY A 3 17.12 8.82 12.53
N ALA A 4 18.09 8.26 11.80
CA ALA A 4 18.21 8.49 10.36
C ALA A 4 16.89 8.10 9.69
N ALA A 5 16.29 9.03 8.94
CA ALA A 5 15.19 8.71 8.05
C ALA A 5 15.72 7.71 7.03
N ARG A 6 15.27 6.45 7.11
CA ARG A 6 15.57 5.45 6.09
C ARG A 6 14.86 5.88 4.81
N THR A 7 15.63 6.23 3.79
CA THR A 7 15.16 6.43 2.42
C THR A 7 15.40 5.12 1.68
N SER A 8 14.62 4.10 1.99
CA SER A 8 14.35 3.05 1.01
C SER A 8 13.27 3.62 0.07
N ASP A 9 13.32 3.28 -1.21
CA ASP A 9 12.24 3.57 -2.19
C ASP A 9 11.66 2.22 -2.64
N ASP A 10 11.48 1.30 -1.69
CA ASP A 10 11.13 -0.08 -2.00
C ASP A 10 9.63 -0.18 -2.33
N CYS A 11 9.32 -0.80 -3.46
CA CYS A 11 7.97 -0.87 -4.01
C CYS A 11 7.47 -2.32 -4.10
N ALA A 12 6.25 -2.57 -3.65
CA ALA A 12 5.57 -3.86 -3.78
C ALA A 12 4.30 -3.74 -4.65
N SER A 13 4.09 -4.71 -5.55
CA SER A 13 2.87 -4.82 -6.35
C SER A 13 2.11 -6.10 -6.00
N ALA A 14 0.80 -5.98 -5.75
CA ALA A 14 -0.02 -7.12 -5.36
C ALA A 14 -1.28 -7.26 -6.21
N CYS A 15 -1.51 -8.47 -6.72
CA CYS A 15 -2.72 -8.86 -7.43
C CYS A 15 -3.73 -9.37 -6.39
N GLY A 16 -4.71 -8.54 -6.02
CA GLY A 16 -5.68 -8.92 -4.98
C GLY A 16 -6.71 -7.85 -4.62
N GLY A 17 -6.71 -6.71 -5.32
CA GLY A 17 -7.76 -5.70 -5.19
C GLY A 17 -9.12 -6.30 -5.58
N PRO A 18 -10.19 -6.03 -4.82
CA PRO A 18 -11.53 -6.50 -5.18
C PRO A 18 -11.96 -5.82 -6.49
N ASN A 19 -12.23 -6.64 -7.51
CA ASN A 19 -12.62 -6.18 -8.83
C ASN A 19 -13.91 -5.32 -8.77
N MET A 20 -13.94 -4.17 -9.45
CA MET A 20 -15.08 -3.23 -9.51
C MET A 20 -15.61 -2.73 -8.15
N ARG A 21 -14.74 -2.49 -7.15
CA ARG A 21 -15.16 -1.84 -5.89
C ARG A 21 -14.67 -0.41 -5.81
N ARG A 22 -15.44 0.42 -5.09
CA ARG A 22 -15.12 1.84 -4.87
C ARG A 22 -14.13 2.06 -3.71
N SER A 23 -13.79 1.01 -2.97
CA SER A 23 -12.84 1.09 -1.86
C SER A 23 -12.12 -0.24 -1.64
N PRO A 24 -10.83 -0.20 -1.22
CA PRO A 24 -10.07 -1.40 -0.93
C PRO A 24 -10.71 -2.20 0.20
N ASN A 25 -10.79 -3.52 0.01
CA ASN A 25 -11.36 -4.40 1.03
C ASN A 25 -10.41 -4.52 2.25
N ARG A 26 -10.94 -5.04 3.37
CA ARG A 26 -10.16 -5.21 4.61
C ARG A 26 -8.91 -6.09 4.43
N ARG A 27 -8.94 -7.09 3.54
CA ARG A 27 -7.80 -8.00 3.31
C ARG A 27 -6.66 -7.30 2.60
N PHE A 28 -6.95 -6.51 1.57
CA PHE A 28 -5.95 -5.70 0.87
C PHE A 28 -5.34 -4.67 1.80
N ARG A 29 -6.15 -3.99 2.61
CA ARG A 29 -5.64 -3.04 3.62
C ARG A 29 -4.73 -3.72 4.65
N ALA A 30 -5.11 -4.90 5.13
CA ALA A 30 -4.29 -5.65 6.08
C ALA A 30 -2.96 -6.10 5.44
N PHE A 31 -2.99 -6.58 4.20
CA PHE A 31 -1.79 -6.92 3.44
C PHE A 31 -0.88 -5.69 3.26
N ALA A 32 -1.42 -4.58 2.72
CA ALA A 32 -0.66 -3.37 2.45
C ALA A 32 0.02 -2.81 3.71
N ARG A 33 -0.65 -2.88 4.86
CA ARG A 33 -0.06 -2.46 6.13
C ARG A 33 1.07 -3.39 6.58
N ALA A 34 0.89 -4.69 6.45
CA ALA A 34 1.93 -5.66 6.82
C ALA A 34 3.23 -5.47 6.01
N VAL A 35 3.14 -5.28 4.68
CA VAL A 35 4.34 -5.02 3.87
C VAL A 35 4.99 -3.66 4.18
N ILE A 36 4.20 -2.63 4.53
CA ILE A 36 4.76 -1.35 4.99
C ILE A 36 5.47 -1.49 6.33
N ASP A 37 4.90 -2.26 7.25
CA ASP A 37 5.53 -2.53 8.55
C ASP A 37 6.86 -3.30 8.38
N ASP A 38 7.00 -4.09 7.30
CA ASP A 38 8.23 -4.77 6.90
C ASP A 38 9.24 -3.87 6.15
N GLY A 39 8.91 -2.59 5.90
CA GLY A 39 9.82 -1.59 5.34
C GLY A 39 9.56 -1.17 3.89
N ILE A 40 8.41 -1.53 3.30
CA ILE A 40 8.01 -1.07 1.97
C ILE A 40 7.43 0.34 2.02
N ASP A 41 7.90 1.22 1.13
CA ASP A 41 7.49 2.63 1.08
C ASP A 41 6.27 2.85 0.17
N ILE A 42 6.08 2.00 -0.85
CA ILE A 42 4.96 2.10 -1.80
C ILE A 42 4.32 0.73 -2.06
N VAL A 43 2.99 0.64 -1.87
CA VAL A 43 2.18 -0.53 -2.24
C VAL A 43 1.20 -0.16 -3.35
N HIS A 44 1.24 -0.89 -4.47
CA HIS A 44 0.32 -0.69 -5.60
C HIS A 44 -0.55 -1.95 -5.84
N GLY A 45 -1.87 -1.78 -5.71
CA GLY A 45 -2.87 -2.79 -6.01
C GLY A 45 -3.14 -2.89 -7.52
N HIS A 46 -2.90 -4.05 -8.10
CA HIS A 46 -3.27 -4.35 -9.49
C HIS A 46 -4.64 -5.05 -9.51
N PHE A 47 -5.46 -4.84 -10.55
CA PHE A 47 -6.80 -5.44 -10.80
C PHE A 47 -8.07 -4.76 -10.25
N ALA A 48 -8.00 -3.55 -9.70
CA ALA A 48 -9.23 -2.87 -9.25
C ALA A 48 -10.16 -2.45 -10.41
N HIS A 49 -9.62 -2.23 -11.62
CA HIS A 49 -10.29 -1.66 -12.82
C HIS A 49 -11.00 -0.30 -12.60
N VAL A 50 -10.93 0.25 -11.38
CA VAL A 50 -11.43 1.54 -10.94
C VAL A 50 -10.39 2.06 -9.93
N VAL A 51 -9.98 3.33 -10.04
CA VAL A 51 -9.10 3.96 -9.03
C VAL A 51 -9.84 4.03 -7.70
N GLN A 52 -9.37 3.32 -6.66
CA GLN A 52 -10.15 3.17 -5.43
C GLN A 52 -9.77 4.21 -4.36
N ALA A 53 -8.48 4.49 -4.16
CA ALA A 53 -7.98 5.58 -3.32
C ALA A 53 -6.44 5.66 -3.32
N ILE A 54 -5.91 6.81 -2.90
CA ILE A 54 -4.53 6.95 -2.40
C ILE A 54 -4.62 7.12 -0.88
N GLU A 55 -4.01 6.23 -0.12
CA GLU A 55 -3.95 6.25 1.36
C GLU A 55 -2.50 6.49 1.81
N ARG A 56 -2.30 7.39 2.78
CA ARG A 56 -1.01 7.51 3.49
C ARG A 56 -1.08 6.70 4.77
N TYR A 57 -0.11 5.80 4.97
CA TYR A 57 0.02 5.00 6.19
C TYR A 57 1.44 5.14 6.74
N GLY A 58 1.58 5.93 7.82
CA GLY A 58 2.90 6.26 8.38
C GLY A 58 3.79 7.01 7.39
N HIS A 59 4.91 6.38 7.02
CA HIS A 59 5.89 6.88 6.06
C HIS A 59 5.57 6.48 4.61
N ALA A 60 4.67 5.54 4.41
CA ALA A 60 4.42 4.91 3.11
C ALA A 60 3.11 5.36 2.45
N ILE A 61 3.02 5.07 1.14
CA ILE A 61 1.89 5.35 0.27
C ILE A 61 1.25 4.04 -0.22
N ILE A 62 -0.07 3.94 -0.12
CA ILE A 62 -0.86 2.83 -0.66
C ILE A 62 -1.71 3.36 -1.82
N ILE A 63 -1.57 2.73 -2.98
CA ILE A 63 -2.39 2.96 -4.17
C ILE A 63 -3.28 1.73 -4.35
N ALA A 64 -4.59 1.91 -4.22
CA ALA A 64 -5.60 0.84 -4.23
C ALA A 64 -6.42 0.79 -5.52
#